data_AF-A0A523JNG3-F1
#
_entry.id   AF-A0A523JNG3-F1
#
_cell.length_a   1.000
_cell.length_b   1.000
_cell.length_c   1.000
_cell.angle_alpha   90.00
_cell.angle_beta   90.00
_cell.angle_gamma   90.00
#
_symmetry.space_group_name_H-M   'P 1'
#
loop_
_entity.id
_entity.type
_entity.pdbx_description
1 polymer ?
#
loop_
_entity_poly.entity_id
_entity_poly.type
_entity_poly.pdbx_seq_one_letter_code
_entity_poly.pdbx_strand_id
1 'polypeptide(L)'
;MKGELDMPERSAICREIDADLSALIDAELAPEREAEMRAHLDDCDRCAQRLQDLCNVDLALADLAAPMVAADLGQRLAARIASDSGERSVPVPDAASPKRSRTVTPRQPRRSLRRRLMPVAVVATAVLLAIVVANRQSSEVDPDPLQLARTLRSMNPAATLPEAATPGVNFGSLPDEDLAVLFEFDTVEDLDVIANLELLEQFVAMEALEG
;
A
#
# COMPACT_ATOMS: atom_id res chain seq x y z
N MET A 1 17.15 -27.37 -22.62
CA MET A 1 15.77 -27.02 -23.00
C MET A 1 15.59 -25.54 -22.72
N LYS A 2 15.78 -24.69 -23.74
CA LYS A 2 15.52 -23.25 -23.63
C LYS A 2 14.01 -23.05 -23.69
N GLY A 3 13.37 -23.02 -22.52
CA GLY A 3 12.05 -22.43 -22.37
C GLY A 3 12.22 -20.92 -22.40
N GLU A 4 12.52 -20.37 -23.57
CA GLU A 4 12.42 -18.94 -23.82
C GLU A 4 10.92 -18.65 -23.77
N LEU A 5 10.47 -18.28 -22.57
CA LEU A 5 9.11 -17.84 -22.31
C LEU A 5 8.91 -16.56 -23.12
N ASP A 6 8.43 -16.74 -24.34
CA ASP A 6 7.82 -15.71 -25.15
C ASP A 6 6.60 -15.21 -24.36
N MET A 7 6.84 -14.23 -23.48
CA MET A 7 5.79 -13.53 -22.76
C MET A 7 5.06 -12.72 -23.82
N PRO A 8 3.83 -13.10 -24.21
CA PRO A 8 3.14 -12.42 -25.30
C PRO A 8 3.07 -10.93 -24.99
N GLU A 9 3.66 -10.14 -25.89
CA GLU A 9 3.68 -8.69 -25.82
C GLU A 9 2.26 -8.21 -25.47
N ARG A 10 2.14 -7.52 -24.32
CA ARG A 10 0.83 -6.99 -23.89
C ARG A 10 0.31 -6.04 -24.95
N SER A 11 -0.89 -6.31 -25.46
CA SER A 11 -1.60 -5.36 -26.31
C SER A 11 -1.69 -4.00 -25.60
N ALA A 12 -1.70 -2.90 -26.36
CA ALA A 12 -1.83 -1.55 -25.77
C ALA A 12 -3.11 -1.42 -24.93
N ILE A 13 -4.20 -2.03 -25.37
CA ILE A 13 -5.49 -2.04 -24.66
C ILE A 13 -5.36 -2.74 -23.30
N CYS A 14 -4.74 -3.92 -23.24
CA CYS A 14 -4.56 -4.61 -21.95
C CYS A 14 -3.70 -3.81 -20.96
N ARG A 15 -2.78 -2.96 -21.44
CA ARG A 15 -1.98 -2.09 -20.56
C ARG A 15 -2.80 -0.97 -19.96
N GLU A 16 -3.70 -0.38 -20.74
CA GLU A 16 -4.62 0.65 -20.26
C GLU A 16 -5.60 0.06 -19.25
N ILE A 17 -6.18 -1.11 -19.56
CA ILE A 17 -7.07 -1.84 -18.65
C ILE A 17 -6.37 -2.21 -17.34
N ASP A 18 -5.13 -2.71 -17.39
CA ASP A 18 -4.36 -3.09 -16.18
C ASP A 18 -4.17 -1.92 -15.20
N ALA A 19 -4.11 -0.68 -15.70
CA ALA A 19 -4.03 0.51 -14.85
C ALA A 19 -5.37 0.84 -14.16
N ASP A 20 -6.50 0.49 -14.78
CA ASP A 20 -7.84 0.79 -14.26
C ASP A 20 -8.38 -0.32 -13.33
N LEU A 21 -7.78 -1.52 -13.32
CA LEU A 21 -8.27 -2.66 -12.51
C LEU A 21 -8.32 -2.35 -11.01
N SER A 22 -7.38 -1.59 -10.45
CA SER A 22 -7.44 -1.21 -9.03
C SER A 22 -8.60 -0.25 -8.75
N ALA A 23 -8.79 0.75 -9.61
CA ALA A 23 -9.90 1.69 -9.50
C ALA A 23 -11.27 0.99 -9.61
N LEU A 24 -11.36 -0.12 -10.37
CA LEU A 24 -12.54 -0.96 -10.42
C LEU A 24 -12.86 -1.62 -9.06
N ILE A 25 -11.84 -2.14 -8.37
CA ILE A 25 -11.99 -2.79 -7.06
C ILE A 25 -12.46 -1.78 -6.01
N ASP A 26 -11.87 -0.58 -6.03
CA ASP A 26 -12.20 0.51 -5.10
C ASP A 26 -13.52 1.25 -5.45
N ALA A 27 -14.19 0.85 -6.53
CA ALA A 27 -15.40 1.50 -7.08
C ALA A 27 -15.22 3.00 -7.40
N GLU A 28 -14.03 3.38 -7.87
CA GLU A 28 -13.66 4.77 -8.19
C GLU A 28 -13.85 5.14 -9.67
N LEU A 29 -14.30 4.19 -10.50
CA LEU A 29 -14.51 4.43 -11.93
C LEU A 29 -15.84 5.11 -12.23
N ALA A 30 -15.85 5.93 -13.28
CA ALA A 30 -17.08 6.42 -13.89
C ALA A 30 -17.89 5.23 -14.48
N PRO A 31 -19.23 5.27 -14.42
CA PRO A 31 -20.06 4.13 -14.80
C PRO A 31 -19.89 3.71 -16.27
N GLU A 32 -19.60 4.65 -17.17
CA GLU A 32 -19.31 4.36 -18.58
C GLU A 32 -18.02 3.55 -18.72
N ARG A 33 -16.96 3.95 -18.00
CA ARG A 33 -15.66 3.28 -18.04
C ARG A 33 -15.71 1.89 -17.40
N GLU A 34 -16.46 1.76 -16.31
CA GLU A 34 -16.71 0.49 -15.64
C GLU A 34 -17.38 -0.53 -16.59
N ALA A 35 -18.35 -0.07 -17.40
CA ALA A 35 -19.02 -0.90 -18.40
C ALA A 35 -18.07 -1.34 -19.54
N GLU A 36 -17.24 -0.42 -20.06
CA GLU A 36 -16.21 -0.75 -21.06
C GLU A 36 -15.23 -1.80 -20.54
N MET A 37 -14.77 -1.64 -19.30
CA MET A 37 -13.82 -2.58 -18.71
C MET A 37 -14.43 -3.95 -18.45
N ARG A 38 -15.69 -4.02 -17.99
CA ARG A 38 -16.40 -5.31 -17.87
C ARG A 38 -16.51 -6.03 -19.22
N ALA A 39 -16.84 -5.31 -20.28
CA ALA A 39 -16.87 -5.88 -21.63
C ALA A 39 -15.49 -6.43 -22.05
N HIS A 40 -14.39 -5.73 -21.73
CA HIS A 40 -13.05 -6.25 -21.99
C HIS A 40 -12.70 -7.49 -21.16
N LEU A 41 -13.11 -7.50 -19.89
CA LEU A 41 -12.86 -8.63 -18.98
C LEU A 41 -13.61 -9.89 -19.40
N ASP A 42 -14.79 -9.74 -20.01
CA ASP A 42 -15.55 -10.85 -20.59
C ASP A 42 -14.83 -11.49 -21.79
N ASP A 43 -14.04 -10.71 -22.53
CA ASP A 43 -13.34 -11.15 -23.76
C ASP A 43 -11.84 -11.49 -23.54
N CYS A 44 -11.26 -11.13 -22.39
CA CYS A 44 -9.81 -11.25 -22.15
C CYS A 44 -9.47 -11.99 -20.84
N ASP A 45 -9.24 -13.30 -20.95
CA ASP A 45 -8.85 -14.19 -19.84
C ASP A 45 -7.65 -13.67 -19.03
N ARG A 46 -6.69 -13.02 -19.69
CA ARG A 46 -5.50 -12.47 -19.04
C ARG A 46 -5.85 -11.34 -18.08
N CYS A 47 -6.69 -10.41 -18.50
CA CYS A 47 -7.13 -9.30 -17.67
C CYS A 47 -8.10 -9.78 -16.57
N ALA A 48 -8.95 -10.76 -16.86
CA ALA A 48 -9.81 -11.42 -15.88
C ALA A 48 -8.99 -12.12 -14.77
N GLN A 49 -7.97 -12.90 -15.15
CA GLN A 49 -7.06 -13.53 -14.19
C GLN A 49 -6.34 -12.48 -13.34
N ARG A 50 -5.87 -11.39 -13.97
CA ARG A 50 -5.19 -10.31 -13.27
C ARG A 50 -6.11 -9.62 -12.25
N LEU A 51 -7.37 -9.40 -12.59
CA LEU A 51 -8.37 -8.89 -11.65
C LEU A 51 -8.58 -9.85 -10.48
N GLN A 52 -8.70 -11.15 -10.76
CA GLN A 52 -8.84 -12.16 -9.72
C GLN A 52 -7.63 -12.19 -8.77
N ASP A 53 -6.41 -12.06 -9.29
CA ASP A 53 -5.19 -11.98 -8.48
C ASP A 53 -5.24 -10.77 -7.53
N LEU A 54 -5.69 -9.61 -8.02
CA LEU A 54 -5.85 -8.40 -7.20
C LEU A 54 -6.94 -8.58 -6.13
N CYS A 55 -8.09 -9.16 -6.46
CA CYS A 55 -9.14 -9.50 -5.48
C CYS A 55 -8.64 -10.46 -4.40
N ASN A 56 -7.80 -11.44 -4.77
CA ASN A 56 -7.22 -12.37 -3.80
C ASN A 56 -6.26 -11.66 -2.83
N VAL A 57 -5.51 -10.66 -3.32
CA VAL A 57 -4.67 -9.82 -2.45
C VAL A 57 -5.54 -9.01 -1.49
N ASP A 58 -6.61 -8.38 -1.98
CA ASP A 58 -7.52 -7.60 -1.13
C ASP A 58 -8.16 -8.46 -0.03
N LEU A 59 -8.62 -9.67 -0.37
CA LEU A 59 -9.13 -10.64 0.60
C LEU A 59 -8.06 -11.07 1.62
N ALA A 60 -6.83 -11.30 1.18
CA ALA A 60 -5.72 -11.65 2.06
C ALA A 60 -5.37 -10.51 3.03
N LEU A 61 -5.44 -9.26 2.56
CA LEU A 61 -5.24 -8.09 3.40
C LEU A 61 -6.38 -7.89 4.41
N ALA A 62 -7.63 -8.17 3.99
CA ALA A 62 -8.80 -8.10 4.87
C ALA A 62 -8.78 -9.17 5.99
N ASP A 63 -8.11 -10.30 5.77
CA ASP A 63 -7.95 -11.38 6.76
C ASP A 63 -6.86 -11.08 7.81
N LEU A 64 -6.03 -10.05 7.59
CA LEU A 64 -5.01 -9.67 8.56
C LEU A 64 -5.66 -9.24 9.88
N ALA A 65 -5.14 -9.79 10.99
CA ALA A 65 -5.61 -9.44 12.32
C ALA A 65 -5.48 -7.93 12.56
N ALA A 66 -6.59 -7.29 12.90
CA ALA A 66 -6.58 -5.87 13.20
C ALA A 66 -5.65 -5.60 14.41
N PRO A 67 -4.74 -4.62 14.31
CA PRO A 67 -3.88 -4.28 15.43
C PRO A 67 -4.71 -3.82 16.63
N MET A 68 -4.34 -4.26 17.83
CA MET A 68 -4.98 -3.78 19.06
C MET A 68 -4.71 -2.28 19.22
N VAL A 69 -5.78 -1.49 19.12
CA VAL A 69 -5.74 -0.06 19.36
C VAL A 69 -5.75 0.19 20.88
N ALA A 70 -4.89 1.09 21.36
CA ALA A 70 -4.87 1.48 22.76
C ALA A 70 -6.25 2.02 23.21
N ALA A 71 -6.74 1.57 24.36
CA ALA A 71 -8.09 1.88 24.83
C ALA A 71 -8.34 3.38 25.05
N ASP A 72 -7.28 4.17 25.27
CA ASP A 72 -7.33 5.61 25.48
C ASP A 72 -7.16 6.44 24.19
N LEU A 73 -6.90 5.82 23.03
CA LEU A 73 -6.65 6.54 21.78
C LEU A 73 -7.79 7.50 21.42
N GLY A 74 -9.04 7.04 21.55
CA GLY A 74 -10.22 7.86 21.29
C GLY A 74 -10.30 9.10 22.19
N GLN A 75 -9.96 8.96 23.47
CA GLN A 75 -9.94 10.08 24.42
C GLN A 75 -8.83 11.08 24.07
N ARG A 76 -7.65 10.58 23.70
CA ARG A 76 -6.52 11.42 23.28
C ARG A 76 -6.83 12.18 21.99
N LEU A 77 -7.45 11.53 21.00
CA LEU A 77 -7.89 12.18 19.76
C LEU A 77 -8.96 13.24 20.03
N ALA A 78 -9.96 12.94 20.86
CA ALA A 78 -10.99 13.90 21.22
C ALA A 78 -10.42 15.14 21.94
N ALA A 79 -9.50 14.93 22.89
CA ALA A 79 -8.81 16.02 23.58
C ALA A 79 -8.02 16.90 22.60
N ARG A 80 -7.37 16.29 21.59
CA ARG A 80 -6.61 17.02 20.57
C ARG A 80 -7.49 17.81 19.61
N ILE A 81 -8.60 17.23 19.16
CA ILE A 81 -9.57 17.94 18.30
C ILE A 81 -10.16 19.15 19.04
N ALA A 82 -10.48 19.00 20.34
CA ALA A 82 -10.97 20.10 21.15
C ALA A 82 -9.95 21.23 21.31
N SER A 83 -8.66 20.92 21.51
CA SER A 83 -7.61 21.94 21.57
C SER A 83 -7.42 22.66 20.24
N ASP A 84 -7.39 21.91 19.13
CA ASP A 84 -7.15 22.50 17.80
C ASP A 84 -8.35 23.35 17.32
N SER A 85 -9.57 22.95 17.68
CA SER A 85 -10.79 23.70 17.33
C SER A 85 -10.91 25.02 18.09
N GLY A 86 -10.33 25.12 19.29
CA GLY A 86 -10.33 26.34 20.10
C GLY A 86 -9.33 27.39 19.61
N GLU A 87 -8.15 26.96 19.16
CA GLU A 87 -7.09 27.87 18.70
C GLU A 87 -7.27 28.32 17.25
N ARG A 88 -8.00 27.54 16.44
CA ARG A 88 -8.28 27.86 15.03
C ARG A 88 -9.52 28.74 14.86
N SER A 89 -9.79 29.62 15.82
CA SER A 89 -10.40 30.90 15.47
C SER A 89 -9.41 31.63 14.57
N VAL A 90 -9.42 31.29 13.28
CA VAL A 90 -8.84 32.12 12.23
C VAL A 90 -9.36 33.51 12.55
N PRO A 91 -8.50 34.45 12.98
CA PRO A 91 -8.93 35.82 13.11
C PRO A 91 -9.41 36.16 11.71
N VAL A 92 -10.72 36.26 11.51
CA VAL A 92 -11.27 36.84 10.29
C VAL A 92 -10.51 38.15 10.16
N PRO A 93 -9.65 38.30 9.13
CA PRO A 93 -8.86 39.51 9.03
C PRO A 93 -9.86 40.64 8.86
N ASP A 94 -10.12 41.37 9.95
CA ASP A 94 -10.88 42.60 9.91
C ASP A 94 -10.26 43.44 8.81
N ALA A 95 -11.06 43.77 7.80
CA ALA A 95 -10.67 44.40 6.55
C ALA A 95 -10.06 45.82 6.71
N ALA A 96 -9.69 46.21 7.93
CA ALA A 96 -9.23 47.54 8.30
C ALA A 96 -7.90 47.55 9.06
N SER A 97 -7.12 46.46 9.09
CA SER A 97 -5.76 46.53 9.67
C SER A 97 -4.73 47.05 8.66
N PRO A 98 -4.11 48.23 8.89
CA PRO A 98 -3.14 48.80 7.98
C PRO A 98 -1.86 47.97 7.93
N LYS A 99 -1.39 47.75 6.70
CA LYS A 99 -0.14 47.10 6.30
C LYS A 99 1.05 47.46 7.21
N ARG A 100 1.32 46.65 8.23
CA ARG A 100 2.63 46.64 8.90
C ARG A 100 3.51 45.63 8.18
N SER A 101 4.37 46.16 7.32
CA SER A 101 5.52 45.50 6.73
C SER A 101 6.42 44.91 7.83
N ARG A 102 6.16 43.66 8.20
CA ARG A 102 7.13 42.87 8.95
C ARG A 102 8.25 42.49 8.00
N THR A 103 9.38 43.15 8.17
CA THR A 103 10.68 42.76 7.62
C THR A 103 11.01 41.35 8.12
N VAL A 104 10.75 40.36 7.28
CA VAL A 104 11.22 38.99 7.45
C VAL A 104 12.75 39.04 7.38
N THR A 105 13.41 38.90 8.52
CA THR A 105 14.85 38.72 8.54
C THR A 105 15.16 37.30 8.03
N PRO A 106 16.01 37.15 6.99
CA PRO A 106 16.33 35.84 6.44
C PRO A 106 17.07 35.00 7.49
N ARG A 107 16.50 33.84 7.84
CA ARG A 107 17.16 32.84 8.67
C ARG A 107 18.38 32.31 7.91
N GLN A 108 19.55 32.49 8.49
CA GLN A 108 20.82 32.02 7.94
C GLN A 108 20.83 30.48 7.80
N PRO A 109 21.35 29.95 6.69
CA PRO A 109 21.51 28.52 6.50
C PRO A 109 22.64 27.99 7.37
N ARG A 110 22.31 27.15 8.35
CA ARG A 110 23.28 26.38 9.12
C ARG A 110 23.89 25.30 8.23
N ARG A 111 25.02 25.63 7.60
CA ARG A 111 25.98 24.67 7.05
C ARG A 111 26.60 23.90 8.21
N SER A 112 26.19 22.65 8.40
CA SER A 112 26.99 21.64 9.12
C SER A 112 27.04 20.38 8.26
N LEU A 113 28.06 20.27 7.42
CA LEU A 113 29.33 19.58 7.68
C LEU A 113 29.22 18.08 7.39
N ARG A 114 29.58 17.76 6.14
CA ARG A 114 30.08 16.46 5.68
C ARG A 114 30.86 15.71 6.76
N ARG A 115 30.49 14.45 7.00
CA ARG A 115 31.31 13.29 7.44
C ARG A 115 30.30 12.12 7.55
N ARG A 116 30.52 10.88 7.14
CA ARG A 116 31.60 10.13 6.47
C ARG A 116 30.95 8.80 6.04
N LEU A 117 31.31 8.35 4.83
CA LEU A 117 31.30 6.97 4.29
C LEU A 117 31.13 5.82 5.30
N MET A 118 30.34 4.79 4.94
CA MET A 118 30.84 3.41 4.75
C MET A 118 29.84 2.56 3.90
N PRO A 119 30.32 1.60 3.09
CA PRO A 119 29.52 0.69 2.29
C PRO A 119 29.36 -0.68 2.98
N VAL A 120 28.13 -1.09 3.30
CA VAL A 120 27.78 -2.48 3.66
C VAL A 120 26.38 -2.78 3.10
N ALA A 121 26.25 -3.02 1.79
CA ALA A 121 24.95 -3.27 1.17
C ALA A 121 25.02 -4.27 0.01
N VAL A 122 25.75 -5.38 0.15
CA VAL A 122 25.81 -6.43 -0.89
C VAL A 122 25.30 -7.80 -0.41
N VAL A 123 25.11 -8.03 0.89
CA VAL A 123 24.68 -9.35 1.40
C VAL A 123 23.16 -9.47 1.60
N ALA A 124 22.46 -8.35 1.85
CA ALA A 124 21.01 -8.39 2.15
C ALA A 124 20.11 -8.72 0.94
N THR A 125 20.52 -8.36 -0.27
CA THR A 125 19.70 -8.56 -1.48
C THR A 125 19.59 -10.03 -1.90
N ALA A 126 20.63 -10.84 -1.66
CA ALA A 126 20.62 -12.27 -2.01
C ALA A 126 19.66 -13.08 -1.12
N VAL A 127 19.54 -12.73 0.16
CA VAL A 127 18.65 -13.41 1.11
C VAL A 127 17.18 -13.09 0.81
N LEU A 128 16.87 -11.83 0.52
CA LEU A 128 15.51 -11.41 0.13
C LEU A 128 15.06 -12.08 -1.17
N LEU A 129 15.95 -12.19 -2.17
CA LEU A 129 15.63 -12.88 -3.43
C LEU A 129 15.35 -14.38 -3.22
N ALA A 130 16.11 -15.05 -2.34
CA ALA A 130 15.91 -16.47 -2.03
C ALA A 130 14.57 -16.74 -1.34
N ILE A 131 14.13 -15.84 -0.43
CA ILE A 131 12.83 -15.96 0.25
C ILE A 131 11.67 -15.78 -0.75
N VAL A 132 11.76 -14.82 -1.68
CA VAL A 132 10.72 -14.60 -2.70
C VAL A 132 10.61 -15.79 -3.67
N VAL A 133 11.73 -16.40 -4.06
CA VAL A 133 11.72 -17.58 -4.94
C VAL A 133 11.17 -18.81 -4.22
N ALA A 134 11.50 -19.01 -2.94
CA ALA A 134 10.98 -20.12 -2.15
C ALA A 134 9.46 -20.04 -1.95
N ASN A 135 8.91 -18.84 -1.72
CA ASN A 135 7.47 -18.66 -1.56
C ASN A 135 6.68 -18.84 -2.87
N ARG A 136 7.29 -18.61 -4.04
CA ARG A 136 6.61 -18.80 -5.33
C ARG A 136 6.33 -20.25 -5.69
N GLN A 137 7.12 -21.21 -5.19
CA GLN A 137 6.93 -22.63 -5.51
C GLN A 137 5.73 -23.25 -4.78
N SER A 138 5.22 -22.60 -3.73
CA SER A 138 4.11 -23.12 -2.92
C SER A 138 2.72 -22.79 -3.47
N SER A 139 2.61 -22.01 -4.55
CA SER A 139 1.31 -21.54 -5.07
C SER A 139 0.69 -22.40 -6.18
N GLU A 140 1.30 -23.53 -6.56
CA GLU A 140 0.75 -24.42 -7.59
C GLU A 140 -0.10 -25.54 -6.95
N VAL A 141 -1.15 -25.14 -6.24
CA VAL A 141 -2.28 -26.02 -5.91
C VAL A 141 -3.52 -25.30 -6.39
N ASP A 142 -3.87 -25.54 -7.66
CA ASP A 142 -5.11 -25.09 -8.28
C ASP A 142 -6.27 -25.84 -7.61
N PRO A 143 -7.02 -25.23 -6.67
CA PRO A 143 -8.12 -25.91 -6.04
C PRO A 143 -9.26 -25.92 -7.05
N ASP A 144 -9.47 -27.08 -7.68
CA ASP A 144 -10.61 -27.37 -8.56
C ASP A 144 -11.87 -26.63 -8.04
N PRO A 145 -12.43 -25.66 -8.81
CA PRO A 145 -13.48 -24.77 -8.34
C PRO A 145 -14.74 -25.53 -7.88
N LEU A 146 -14.90 -26.79 -8.33
CA LEU A 146 -15.96 -27.68 -7.89
C LEU A 146 -15.73 -28.25 -6.48
N GLN A 147 -14.49 -28.35 -6.01
CA GLN A 147 -14.20 -28.74 -4.64
C GLN A 147 -14.53 -27.62 -3.66
N LEU A 148 -14.22 -26.36 -3.98
CA LEU A 148 -14.53 -25.20 -3.14
C LEU A 148 -16.06 -25.04 -2.94
N ALA A 149 -16.84 -25.24 -4.02
CA ALA A 149 -18.30 -25.22 -3.94
C ALA A 149 -18.88 -26.40 -3.12
N ARG A 150 -18.24 -27.58 -3.15
CA ARG A 150 -18.65 -28.73 -2.32
C ARG A 150 -18.31 -28.54 -0.85
N THR A 151 -17.14 -28.00 -0.51
CA THR A 151 -16.78 -27.72 0.89
C THR A 151 -17.71 -26.67 1.49
N LEU A 152 -17.97 -25.57 0.78
CA LEU A 152 -18.91 -24.54 1.26
C LEU A 152 -20.34 -25.07 1.44
N ARG A 153 -20.82 -25.93 0.54
CA ARG A 153 -22.15 -26.56 0.66
C ARG A 153 -22.20 -27.63 1.77
N SER A 154 -21.09 -28.31 2.05
CA SER A 154 -21.00 -29.32 3.12
C SER A 154 -20.92 -28.73 4.52
N MET A 155 -20.45 -27.48 4.65
CA MET A 155 -20.32 -26.77 5.93
C MET A 155 -21.63 -26.07 6.36
N ASN A 156 -22.66 -26.02 5.51
CA ASN A 156 -23.94 -25.42 5.87
C ASN A 156 -25.17 -26.31 5.62
N PRO A 157 -25.26 -27.52 6.21
CA PRO A 157 -26.54 -28.20 6.33
C PRO A 157 -27.21 -27.68 7.60
N ALA A 158 -28.02 -26.61 7.47
CA ALA A 158 -28.98 -26.22 8.49
C ALA A 158 -28.41 -26.08 9.92
N ALA A 159 -27.53 -25.11 10.16
CA ALA A 159 -27.06 -24.79 11.50
C ALA A 159 -28.04 -23.85 12.22
N THR A 160 -28.91 -24.47 13.01
CA THR A 160 -29.56 -23.88 14.18
C THR A 160 -28.49 -23.28 15.08
N LEU A 161 -28.60 -21.99 15.43
CA LEU A 161 -27.66 -21.27 16.29
C LEU A 161 -27.53 -21.94 17.68
N PRO A 162 -26.34 -22.42 18.09
CA PRO A 162 -26.03 -22.66 19.48
C PRO A 162 -25.24 -21.46 20.04
N GLU A 163 -25.81 -20.85 21.06
CA GLU A 163 -25.17 -19.92 21.98
C GLU A 163 -24.04 -20.67 22.72
N ALA A 164 -22.77 -20.39 22.38
CA ALA A 164 -21.62 -21.02 23.01
C ALA A 164 -20.53 -19.99 23.35
N ALA A 165 -20.15 -20.02 24.61
CA ALA A 165 -19.17 -19.19 25.28
C ALA A 165 -17.78 -19.23 24.62
N THR A 166 -17.14 -18.07 24.52
CA THR A 166 -15.74 -17.95 24.14
C THR A 166 -14.83 -18.35 25.31
N PRO A 167 -13.84 -19.24 25.13
CA PRO A 167 -12.77 -19.43 26.08
C PRO A 167 -11.81 -18.23 25.99
N GLY A 168 -11.66 -17.50 27.09
CA GLY A 168 -10.74 -16.38 27.19
C GLY A 168 -9.30 -16.83 26.99
N VAL A 169 -8.67 -16.37 25.91
CA VAL A 169 -7.23 -16.46 25.71
C VAL A 169 -6.58 -15.42 26.62
N ASN A 170 -5.83 -15.90 27.62
CA ASN A 170 -5.16 -15.07 28.61
C ASN A 170 -3.80 -14.62 28.06
N PHE A 171 -3.73 -13.39 27.53
CA PHE A 171 -2.51 -12.78 26.98
C PHE A 171 -1.54 -12.28 28.08
N GLY A 172 -1.83 -12.50 29.36
CA GLY A 172 -1.04 -11.98 30.50
C GLY A 172 0.27 -12.73 30.80
N SER A 173 0.90 -13.42 29.85
CA SER A 173 2.15 -14.17 30.10
C SER A 173 3.11 -14.20 28.91
N LEU A 174 3.13 -13.14 28.10
CA LEU A 174 4.25 -12.91 27.20
C LEU A 174 5.29 -12.03 27.93
N PRO A 175 6.55 -12.48 28.07
CA PRO A 175 7.60 -11.69 28.72
C PRO A 175 7.89 -10.43 27.91
N ASP A 176 8.12 -9.31 28.60
CA ASP A 176 8.34 -7.96 28.03
C ASP A 176 9.59 -7.84 27.12
N GLU A 177 10.34 -8.93 26.94
CA GLU A 177 11.66 -8.94 26.29
C GLU A 177 11.58 -9.07 24.75
N ASP A 178 10.42 -9.48 24.20
CA ASP A 178 10.22 -9.66 22.74
C ASP A 178 9.53 -8.47 22.04
N LEU A 179 9.01 -7.48 22.77
CA LEU A 179 8.36 -6.29 22.19
C LEU A 179 9.34 -5.20 21.74
N ALA A 180 10.62 -5.31 22.12
CA ALA A 180 11.64 -4.32 21.77
C ALA A 180 12.20 -4.48 20.34
N VAL A 181 11.87 -5.57 19.63
CA VAL A 181 12.44 -5.87 18.30
C VAL A 181 11.55 -5.38 17.14
N LEU A 182 10.30 -4.96 17.40
CA LEU A 182 9.33 -4.66 16.33
C LEU A 182 9.16 -3.17 15.97
N PHE A 183 9.90 -2.24 16.58
CA PHE A 183 9.75 -0.80 16.34
C PHE A 183 11.06 -0.04 16.03
N GLU A 184 11.98 -0.64 15.28
CA GLU A 184 13.00 0.11 14.52
C GLU A 184 12.58 0.26 13.04
N PHE A 185 11.42 0.87 12.78
CA PHE A 185 10.99 1.31 11.43
C PHE A 185 11.11 2.83 11.27
N ASP A 186 12.12 3.45 11.90
CA ASP A 186 12.31 4.91 11.89
C ASP A 186 13.29 5.39 10.81
N THR A 187 13.36 4.72 9.65
CA THR A 187 14.23 5.12 8.53
C THR A 187 13.54 5.07 7.17
N VAL A 188 12.29 5.56 7.09
CA VAL A 188 11.71 5.98 5.80
C VAL A 188 12.12 7.43 5.51
N GLU A 189 13.43 7.69 5.51
CA GLU A 189 14.02 8.97 5.07
C GLU A 189 14.44 8.96 3.59
N ASP A 190 14.23 7.86 2.85
CA ASP A 190 14.55 7.76 1.42
C ASP A 190 13.39 8.22 0.51
N LEU A 191 12.88 9.43 0.74
CA LEU A 191 12.01 10.17 -0.20
C LEU A 191 12.80 11.12 -1.12
N ASP A 192 14.10 10.86 -1.32
CA ASP A 192 14.92 11.54 -2.34
C ASP A 192 14.76 10.93 -3.75
N VAL A 193 13.95 9.88 -3.92
CA VAL A 193 13.69 9.24 -5.21
C VAL A 193 12.95 10.16 -6.20
N ILE A 194 12.26 11.20 -5.73
CA ILE A 194 11.52 12.14 -6.60
C ILE A 194 12.48 13.09 -7.33
N ALA A 195 13.67 13.39 -6.79
CA ALA A 195 14.59 14.34 -7.41
C ALA A 195 15.35 13.78 -8.63
N ASN A 196 15.37 12.45 -8.82
CA ASN A 196 16.08 11.82 -9.96
C ASN A 196 15.23 11.69 -11.23
N LEU A 197 13.92 11.91 -11.17
CA LEU A 197 13.05 11.82 -12.36
C LEU A 197 13.20 13.05 -13.28
N GLU A 198 13.31 14.27 -12.73
CA GLU A 198 13.54 15.48 -13.54
C GLU A 198 14.87 15.45 -14.31
N LEU A 199 15.89 14.81 -13.73
CA LEU A 199 17.23 14.71 -14.34
C LEU A 199 17.23 13.73 -15.52
N LEU A 200 16.43 12.66 -15.46
CA LEU A 200 16.25 11.71 -16.55
C LEU A 200 15.46 12.34 -17.72
N GLU A 201 14.45 13.17 -17.45
CA GLU A 201 13.73 13.89 -18.51
C GLU A 201 14.64 14.87 -19.27
N GLN A 202 15.56 15.56 -18.57
CA GLN A 202 16.53 16.44 -19.23
C GLN A 202 17.52 15.68 -20.13
N PHE A 203 17.96 14.49 -19.73
CA PHE A 203 18.87 13.68 -20.55
C PHE A 203 18.19 13.18 -21.84
N VAL A 204 16.94 12.73 -21.75
CA VAL A 204 16.16 12.31 -22.93
C VAL A 204 15.89 13.49 -23.86
N ALA A 205 15.62 14.69 -23.33
CA ALA A 205 15.40 15.89 -24.13
C ALA A 205 16.66 16.36 -24.87
N MET A 206 17.86 16.19 -24.30
CA MET A 206 19.11 16.52 -24.99
C MET A 206 19.46 15.51 -26.09
N GLU A 207 19.22 14.21 -25.87
CA GLU A 207 19.52 13.18 -26.86
C GLU A 207 18.64 13.33 -28.13
N ALA A 208 17.41 13.83 -27.98
CA ALA A 208 16.51 14.13 -29.10
C ALA A 208 16.92 15.34 -29.97
N LEU A 209 17.84 16.18 -29.49
CA LEU A 209 18.33 17.36 -30.22
C LEU A 209 19.65 17.10 -30.98
N GLU A 210 20.35 16.01 -30.67
CA GLU A 210 21.65 15.66 -31.27
C GLU A 210 21.56 14.64 -32.42
N GLY A 211 20.36 14.14 -32.76
CA GLY A 211 20.07 13.27 -33.91
C GLY A 211 19.31 13.98 -35.02
#